data_AF-A0A524MQ83-F1
#
_entry.id   AF-A0A524MQ83-F1
#
_cell.length_a   1.000
_cell.length_b   1.000
_cell.length_c   1.000
_cell.angle_alpha   90.00
_cell.angle_beta   90.00
_cell.angle_gamma   90.00
#
_symmetry.space_group_name_H-M   'P 1'
#
loop_
_entity.id
_entity.type
_entity.pdbx_description
1 polymer ?
#
loop_
_entity_poly.entity_id
_entity_poly.type
_entity_poly.pdbx_seq_one_letter_code
_entity_poly.pdbx_strand_id
1 'polypeptide(L)'
;MGELTGGVVGGLFLAVIFSGVFGFANVFPWGSTITGSGDIVTRSFDYQGFSAIDASHGFSLEVTEGNTYSIVLSVDDNVVDRLNVKKDGDTLVIGLDPGNYEYMNLEARIIMPALNSLEFSGGTHGDVSGFSSTHDFTIDISGGSEVIIVGSAGDLVIDASGGSHFDFSEFTVNDADVVLSGGSNGSVYVGGRLDADLSGGAHLDYYGDPELGAIETSSAATMRARAPENAEEIAVEWLRNAPTFSFDGIEGSMKVDETVIAESYPVQYFITISFDCSHSGYGDRTDQILAQVISSHKAVVVVSSGVVRSAVIDEVWNEMEVLDAPVLYVTPDMFPDFAVQYILNNYVVDPETEVVSSWTEIDESGSLVGYTVIIYEAGNWVVKVEYPVVAEPIYKISVNYTGESSFSWIGSIDTQGETTTEFTDLEAKEQLLLLPGEAVEIAVTYVFSNYEELSDVEKPSRWIEEGVTPEELLGAQKTVFSSDEWTVTISYSVVWKPNYIVEISYGTETVFEWMGTVHQDGTVTEVSPA
;
A
#
# COMPACT_ATOMS: atom_id res chain seq x y z
N MET A 1 29.25 -59.74 -54.50
CA MET A 1 30.45 -59.16 -53.86
C MET A 1 30.17 -57.67 -53.70
N GLY A 2 30.15 -57.16 -52.47
CA GLY A 2 30.05 -55.71 -52.17
C GLY A 2 28.70 -55.27 -51.62
N GLU A 3 28.67 -55.00 -50.32
CA GLU A 3 27.57 -54.47 -49.50
C GLU A 3 27.32 -52.95 -49.66
N LEU A 4 26.08 -52.54 -49.32
CA LEU A 4 25.59 -51.36 -48.56
C LEU A 4 26.19 -49.95 -48.87
N THR A 5 25.45 -48.83 -48.99
CA THR A 5 24.37 -48.25 -48.15
C THR A 5 23.59 -47.11 -48.89
N GLY A 6 22.33 -46.88 -48.48
CA GLY A 6 21.55 -45.59 -48.43
C GLY A 6 21.16 -44.86 -49.73
N GLY A 7 19.98 -44.27 -49.94
CA GLY A 7 18.73 -44.08 -49.17
C GLY A 7 17.77 -43.09 -49.90
N VAL A 8 16.44 -43.24 -49.66
CA VAL A 8 15.26 -42.32 -49.81
C VAL A 8 14.89 -41.84 -51.26
N VAL A 9 13.65 -41.63 -51.74
CA VAL A 9 12.28 -41.31 -51.24
C VAL A 9 11.23 -41.76 -52.28
N GLY A 10 10.00 -42.08 -51.87
CA GLY A 10 8.78 -41.86 -52.69
C GLY A 10 7.71 -42.93 -52.58
N GLY A 11 6.62 -42.65 -51.87
CA GLY A 11 5.44 -43.55 -51.80
C GLY A 11 4.16 -42.79 -51.50
N LEU A 12 3.39 -42.51 -52.54
CA LEU A 12 2.02 -42.00 -52.50
C LEU A 12 1.07 -43.21 -52.46
N PHE A 13 0.15 -43.32 -51.49
CA PHE A 13 -0.98 -44.26 -51.59
C PHE A 13 -2.29 -43.69 -51.06
N LEU A 14 -3.32 -43.96 -51.86
CA LEU A 14 -4.68 -43.44 -51.86
C LEU A 14 -5.60 -44.09 -50.82
N ALA A 15 -6.69 -43.37 -50.53
CA ALA A 15 -7.76 -43.61 -49.56
C ALA A 15 -8.73 -44.79 -49.87
N VAL A 16 -9.48 -45.24 -48.84
CA VAL A 16 -10.95 -45.13 -48.66
C VAL A 16 -11.50 -46.20 -47.69
N ILE A 17 -12.00 -45.72 -46.54
CA ILE A 17 -13.21 -46.03 -45.74
C ILE A 17 -13.82 -47.46 -45.78
N PHE A 18 -13.97 -48.08 -44.60
CA PHE A 18 -15.15 -48.88 -44.26
C PHE A 18 -15.54 -48.75 -42.78
N SER A 19 -16.83 -48.45 -42.57
CA SER A 19 -17.57 -48.36 -41.31
C SER A 19 -17.62 -49.70 -40.57
N GLY A 20 -17.48 -49.65 -39.24
CA GLY A 20 -17.68 -50.78 -38.35
C GLY A 20 -18.05 -50.31 -36.95
N VAL A 21 -19.35 -50.17 -36.70
CA VAL A 21 -19.93 -50.05 -35.37
C VAL A 21 -19.57 -51.32 -34.57
N PHE A 22 -18.65 -51.18 -33.62
CA PHE A 22 -18.50 -52.14 -32.53
C PHE A 22 -18.94 -51.46 -31.25
N GLY A 23 -20.13 -51.83 -30.80
CA GLY A 23 -20.60 -51.53 -29.45
C GLY A 23 -19.72 -52.24 -28.44
N PHE A 24 -18.84 -51.47 -27.82
CA PHE A 24 -18.50 -51.65 -26.42
C PHE A 24 -19.07 -50.44 -25.70
N ALA A 25 -20.28 -50.62 -25.16
CA ALA A 25 -20.70 -49.83 -24.01
C ALA A 25 -19.75 -50.22 -22.87
N ASN A 26 -18.59 -49.55 -22.81
CA ASN A 26 -17.90 -49.37 -21.55
C ASN A 26 -18.84 -48.50 -20.73
N VAL A 27 -19.75 -49.17 -20.01
CA VAL A 27 -20.38 -48.61 -18.82
C VAL A 27 -19.22 -48.41 -17.85
N PHE A 28 -18.52 -47.28 -17.99
CA PHE A 28 -17.75 -46.74 -16.88
C PHE A 28 -18.71 -46.72 -15.69
N PRO A 29 -18.35 -47.26 -14.52
CA PRO A 29 -19.19 -47.10 -13.36
C PRO A 29 -19.12 -45.62 -12.99
N TRP A 30 -20.05 -44.82 -13.50
CA TRP A 30 -20.32 -43.50 -12.96
C TRP A 30 -20.71 -43.78 -11.52
N GLY A 31 -19.82 -43.44 -10.57
CA GLY A 31 -20.20 -43.42 -9.17
C GLY A 31 -21.49 -42.61 -9.06
N SER A 32 -22.37 -43.01 -8.14
CA SER A 32 -23.58 -42.24 -7.84
C SER A 32 -23.21 -40.76 -7.66
N THR A 33 -23.86 -39.87 -8.41
CA THR A 33 -23.72 -38.43 -8.21
C THR A 33 -24.05 -38.11 -6.76
N ILE A 34 -23.14 -37.43 -6.08
CA ILE A 34 -23.35 -36.90 -4.75
C ILE A 34 -23.89 -35.48 -4.97
N THR A 35 -25.06 -35.19 -4.41
CA THR A 35 -25.70 -33.88 -4.49
C THR A 35 -25.62 -33.20 -3.14
N GLY A 36 -25.30 -31.90 -3.10
CA GLY A 36 -25.20 -31.14 -1.85
C GLY A 36 -26.52 -31.22 -1.08
N SER A 37 -26.44 -31.46 0.23
CA SER A 37 -27.64 -31.57 1.06
C SER A 37 -28.33 -30.22 1.30
N GLY A 38 -27.58 -29.11 1.22
CA GLY A 38 -27.99 -27.78 1.63
C GLY A 38 -27.80 -27.52 3.14
N ASP A 39 -27.43 -28.55 3.91
CA ASP A 39 -27.20 -28.45 5.35
C ASP A 39 -25.70 -28.17 5.60
N ILE A 40 -25.37 -26.89 5.80
CA ILE A 40 -23.98 -26.44 5.91
C ILE A 40 -23.39 -26.76 7.29
N VAL A 41 -22.18 -27.32 7.28
CA VAL A 41 -21.35 -27.55 8.45
C VAL A 41 -19.97 -26.95 8.29
N THR A 42 -19.42 -26.46 9.39
CA THR A 42 -18.10 -25.82 9.41
C THR A 42 -17.04 -26.78 9.95
N ARG A 43 -15.86 -26.78 9.31
CA ARG A 43 -14.65 -27.51 9.72
C ARG A 43 -13.48 -26.54 9.81
N SER A 44 -12.73 -26.63 10.91
CA SER A 44 -11.51 -25.86 11.11
C SER A 44 -10.29 -26.77 11.07
N PHE A 45 -9.20 -26.28 10.50
CA PHE A 45 -7.93 -27.00 10.39
C PHE A 45 -6.80 -26.16 11.00
N ASP A 46 -5.82 -26.82 11.60
CA ASP A 46 -4.74 -26.22 12.38
C ASP A 46 -3.37 -26.30 11.68
N TYR A 47 -3.36 -26.42 10.35
CA TYR A 47 -2.14 -26.38 9.57
C TYR A 47 -1.47 -25.00 9.65
N GLN A 48 -0.13 -25.00 9.67
CA GLN A 48 0.69 -23.79 9.77
C GLN A 48 1.93 -23.88 8.89
N GLY A 49 2.56 -22.74 8.64
CA GLY A 49 3.82 -22.64 7.92
C GLY A 49 3.69 -23.06 6.46
N PHE A 50 2.58 -22.73 5.81
CA PHE A 50 2.38 -22.86 4.37
C PHE A 50 2.33 -21.46 3.76
N SER A 51 2.79 -21.35 2.52
CA SER A 51 2.76 -20.10 1.74
C SER A 51 2.18 -20.30 0.34
N ALA A 52 1.69 -21.52 0.05
CA ALA A 52 1.01 -21.84 -1.20
C ALA A 52 -0.36 -22.46 -0.92
N ILE A 53 -1.31 -22.28 -1.83
CA ILE A 53 -2.64 -22.90 -1.78
C ILE A 53 -2.92 -23.60 -3.10
N ASP A 54 -3.36 -24.86 -3.03
CA ASP A 54 -3.89 -25.63 -4.15
C ASP A 54 -5.37 -25.91 -3.86
N ALA A 55 -6.28 -25.43 -4.69
CA ALA A 55 -7.71 -25.61 -4.52
C ALA A 55 -8.43 -26.10 -5.78
N SER A 56 -9.28 -27.11 -5.61
CA SER A 56 -9.94 -27.83 -6.72
C SER A 56 -11.42 -28.09 -6.48
N HIS A 57 -12.14 -28.57 -7.51
CA HIS A 57 -13.54 -29.02 -7.45
C HIS A 57 -14.58 -27.90 -7.24
N GLY A 58 -14.23 -26.65 -7.52
CA GLY A 58 -15.18 -25.53 -7.45
C GLY A 58 -15.38 -24.97 -6.06
N PHE A 59 -14.31 -24.94 -5.25
CA PHE A 59 -14.33 -24.18 -4.00
C PHE A 59 -14.40 -22.68 -4.28
N SER A 60 -15.07 -21.94 -3.40
CA SER A 60 -14.99 -20.49 -3.29
C SER A 60 -14.11 -20.13 -2.11
N LEU A 61 -13.01 -19.42 -2.35
CA LEU A 61 -11.99 -19.09 -1.35
C LEU A 61 -11.98 -17.60 -1.06
N GLU A 62 -11.90 -17.27 0.22
CA GLU A 62 -11.54 -15.93 0.72
C GLU A 62 -10.20 -16.07 1.45
N VAL A 63 -9.15 -15.43 0.91
CA VAL A 63 -7.80 -15.49 1.47
C VAL A 63 -7.35 -14.10 1.88
N THR A 64 -6.98 -13.93 3.14
CA THR A 64 -6.58 -12.62 3.68
C THR A 64 -5.26 -12.71 4.42
N GLU A 65 -4.45 -11.67 4.31
CA GLU A 65 -3.23 -11.52 5.08
C GLU A 65 -3.53 -11.39 6.58
N GLY A 66 -2.69 -12.00 7.41
CA GLY A 66 -2.77 -11.84 8.85
C GLY A 66 -1.67 -12.57 9.60
N ASN A 67 -1.36 -12.09 10.81
CA ASN A 67 -0.23 -12.58 11.62
C ASN A 67 -0.39 -14.03 12.14
N THR A 68 -1.50 -14.70 11.85
CA THR A 68 -1.79 -16.07 12.31
C THR A 68 -2.40 -16.90 11.18
N TYR A 69 -2.31 -18.23 11.33
CA TYR A 69 -2.99 -19.16 10.43
C TYR A 69 -4.40 -19.46 10.93
N SER A 70 -5.40 -19.31 10.06
CA SER A 70 -6.78 -19.74 10.29
C SER A 70 -7.32 -20.39 9.02
N ILE A 71 -7.82 -21.62 9.10
CA ILE A 71 -8.41 -22.32 7.95
C ILE A 71 -9.79 -22.80 8.37
N VAL A 72 -10.83 -22.26 7.74
CA VAL A 72 -12.23 -22.57 8.06
C VAL A 72 -12.98 -22.87 6.78
N LEU A 73 -13.47 -24.11 6.65
CA LEU A 73 -14.29 -24.54 5.52
C LEU A 73 -15.76 -24.65 5.93
N SER A 74 -16.66 -24.21 5.06
CA SER A 74 -18.10 -24.39 5.19
C SER A 74 -18.61 -25.21 4.00
N VAL A 75 -19.09 -26.42 4.28
CA VAL A 75 -19.52 -27.39 3.26
C VAL A 75 -20.81 -28.10 3.62
N ASP A 76 -21.45 -28.77 2.66
CA ASP A 76 -22.58 -29.65 2.95
C ASP A 76 -22.18 -30.83 3.86
N ASP A 77 -23.05 -31.19 4.81
CA ASP A 77 -22.79 -32.25 5.80
C ASP A 77 -22.45 -33.61 5.18
N ASN A 78 -23.06 -33.92 4.04
CA ASN A 78 -22.92 -35.19 3.33
C ASN A 78 -21.63 -35.32 2.51
N VAL A 79 -20.84 -34.24 2.37
CA VAL A 79 -19.56 -34.26 1.66
C VAL A 79 -18.34 -34.15 2.58
N VAL A 80 -18.55 -33.97 3.90
CA VAL A 80 -17.47 -33.84 4.89
C VAL A 80 -16.46 -34.99 4.84
N ASP A 81 -16.93 -36.24 4.71
CA ASP A 81 -16.07 -37.42 4.66
C ASP A 81 -15.31 -37.58 3.33
N ARG A 82 -15.56 -36.68 2.37
CA ARG A 82 -14.87 -36.60 1.07
C ARG A 82 -13.92 -35.42 0.98
N LEU A 83 -13.86 -34.56 2.00
CA LEU A 83 -12.93 -33.45 2.05
C LEU A 83 -11.49 -33.98 2.07
N ASN A 84 -10.70 -33.54 1.10
CA ASN A 84 -9.26 -33.74 1.08
C ASN A 84 -8.61 -32.39 1.41
N VAL A 85 -8.37 -32.17 2.70
CA VAL A 85 -7.65 -30.99 3.21
C VAL A 85 -6.39 -31.45 3.90
N LYS A 86 -5.23 -31.05 3.38
CA LYS A 86 -3.93 -31.46 3.90
C LYS A 86 -2.86 -30.41 3.61
N LYS A 87 -1.81 -30.40 4.41
CA LYS A 87 -0.56 -29.71 4.07
C LYS A 87 0.40 -30.67 3.39
N ASP A 88 0.90 -30.31 2.21
CA ASP A 88 1.96 -31.03 1.51
C ASP A 88 3.14 -30.08 1.27
N GLY A 89 4.24 -30.28 2.00
CA GLY A 89 5.34 -29.32 2.04
C GLY A 89 4.89 -27.95 2.54
N ASP A 90 4.97 -26.95 1.66
CA ASP A 90 4.58 -25.56 1.91
C ASP A 90 3.22 -25.19 1.29
N THR A 91 2.51 -26.18 0.74
CA THR A 91 1.20 -26.00 0.09
C THR A 91 0.07 -26.53 0.96
N LEU A 92 -0.97 -25.73 1.14
CA LEU A 92 -2.27 -26.18 1.66
C LEU A 92 -3.13 -26.66 0.49
N VAL A 93 -3.43 -27.95 0.46
CA VAL A 93 -4.28 -28.59 -0.54
C VAL A 93 -5.71 -28.65 -0.03
N ILE A 94 -6.67 -28.16 -0.81
CA ILE A 94 -8.11 -28.12 -0.53
C ILE A 94 -8.87 -28.72 -1.73
N GLY A 95 -9.68 -29.73 -1.48
CA GLY A 95 -10.53 -30.29 -2.52
C GLY A 95 -11.38 -31.44 -2.03
N LEU A 96 -11.86 -32.24 -2.97
CA LEU A 96 -12.61 -33.46 -2.71
C LEU A 96 -11.89 -34.70 -3.23
N ASP A 97 -12.18 -35.85 -2.63
CA ASP A 97 -11.82 -37.14 -3.21
C ASP A 97 -12.48 -37.33 -4.59
N PRO A 98 -11.89 -38.10 -5.52
CA PRO A 98 -12.46 -38.33 -6.85
C PRO A 98 -13.91 -38.82 -6.80
N GLY A 99 -14.80 -38.11 -7.51
CA GLY A 99 -16.22 -38.40 -7.53
C GLY A 99 -17.00 -37.48 -8.47
N ASN A 100 -18.29 -37.77 -8.65
CA ASN A 100 -19.23 -36.89 -9.34
C ASN A 100 -20.02 -36.11 -8.30
N TYR A 101 -19.85 -34.79 -8.28
CA TYR A 101 -20.48 -33.89 -7.33
C TYR A 101 -21.35 -32.87 -8.08
N GLU A 102 -22.55 -32.59 -7.59
CA GLU A 102 -23.47 -31.60 -8.16
C GLU A 102 -24.09 -30.73 -7.06
N TYR A 103 -24.22 -29.42 -7.33
CA TYR A 103 -24.86 -28.46 -6.42
C TYR A 103 -24.25 -28.46 -5.00
N MET A 104 -22.92 -28.54 -4.91
CA MET A 104 -22.20 -28.47 -3.64
C MET A 104 -22.02 -27.02 -3.18
N ASN A 105 -22.14 -26.82 -1.88
CA ASN A 105 -21.64 -25.63 -1.20
C ASN A 105 -20.22 -25.94 -0.72
N LEU A 106 -19.22 -25.25 -1.27
CA LEU A 106 -17.80 -25.44 -0.96
C LEU A 106 -17.16 -24.07 -0.73
N GLU A 107 -17.11 -23.62 0.52
CA GLU A 107 -16.49 -22.34 0.89
C GLU A 107 -15.28 -22.58 1.79
N ALA A 108 -14.21 -21.80 1.61
CA ALA A 108 -13.06 -21.78 2.50
C ALA A 108 -12.64 -20.33 2.81
N ARG A 109 -12.46 -20.02 4.09
CA ARG A 109 -11.82 -18.79 4.57
C ARG A 109 -10.45 -19.11 5.14
N ILE A 110 -9.43 -18.42 4.64
CA ILE A 110 -8.03 -18.66 5.00
C ILE A 110 -7.40 -17.34 5.43
N ILE A 111 -6.79 -17.33 6.60
CA ILE A 111 -5.93 -16.25 7.07
C ILE A 111 -4.52 -16.81 7.15
N MET A 112 -3.54 -16.10 6.58
CA MET A 112 -2.14 -16.52 6.61
C MET A 112 -1.17 -15.33 6.51
N PRO A 113 0.07 -15.45 7.04
CA PRO A 113 1.00 -14.32 7.06
C PRO A 113 1.63 -13.97 5.71
N ALA A 114 1.77 -14.94 4.82
CA ALA A 114 2.42 -14.74 3.52
C ALA A 114 1.89 -15.75 2.51
N LEU A 115 1.69 -15.31 1.28
CA LEU A 115 1.23 -16.10 0.16
C LEU A 115 2.17 -15.85 -1.02
N ASN A 116 2.69 -16.93 -1.62
CA ASN A 116 3.65 -16.91 -2.71
C ASN A 116 3.15 -17.73 -3.92
N SER A 117 2.12 -18.58 -3.75
CA SER A 117 1.60 -19.37 -4.87
C SER A 117 0.14 -19.78 -4.71
N LEU A 118 -0.60 -19.76 -5.83
CA LEU A 118 -1.96 -20.30 -5.95
C LEU A 118 -2.07 -21.24 -7.15
N GLU A 119 -2.70 -22.40 -6.94
CA GLU A 119 -3.04 -23.37 -7.99
C GLU A 119 -4.55 -23.66 -7.93
N PHE A 120 -5.33 -23.25 -8.94
CA PHE A 120 -6.78 -23.45 -8.99
C PHE A 120 -7.24 -24.28 -10.18
N SER A 121 -8.10 -25.26 -9.91
CA SER A 121 -8.67 -26.13 -10.94
C SER A 121 -10.14 -26.47 -10.70
N GLY A 122 -10.83 -26.90 -11.77
CA GLY A 122 -12.20 -27.42 -11.63
C GLY A 122 -13.28 -26.38 -11.33
N GLY A 123 -13.06 -25.11 -11.69
CA GLY A 123 -14.05 -24.04 -11.54
C GLY A 123 -14.01 -23.36 -10.17
N THR A 124 -12.84 -23.35 -9.54
CA THR A 124 -12.59 -22.70 -8.25
C THR A 124 -12.64 -21.18 -8.41
N HIS A 125 -13.21 -20.49 -7.42
CA HIS A 125 -13.21 -19.03 -7.31
C HIS A 125 -12.33 -18.62 -6.13
N GLY A 126 -11.55 -17.55 -6.26
CA GLY A 126 -10.75 -17.03 -5.14
C GLY A 126 -10.69 -15.51 -5.10
N ASP A 127 -11.01 -14.95 -3.94
CA ASP A 127 -10.83 -13.54 -3.59
C ASP A 127 -9.66 -13.43 -2.61
N VAL A 128 -8.59 -12.75 -3.02
CA VAL A 128 -7.34 -12.65 -2.25
C VAL A 128 -6.98 -11.19 -2.00
N SER A 129 -6.72 -10.83 -0.74
CA SER A 129 -6.45 -9.44 -0.36
C SER A 129 -5.51 -9.28 0.83
N GLY A 130 -4.94 -8.08 0.96
CA GLY A 130 -4.10 -7.68 2.09
C GLY A 130 -2.62 -8.09 1.98
N PHE A 131 -2.24 -8.81 0.92
CA PHE A 131 -0.85 -9.25 0.74
C PHE A 131 -0.02 -8.15 0.05
N SER A 132 1.08 -7.74 0.70
CA SER A 132 2.11 -6.87 0.12
C SER A 132 3.48 -7.47 0.44
N SER A 133 4.20 -7.89 -0.59
CA SER A 133 5.44 -8.64 -0.46
C SER A 133 6.43 -8.24 -1.55
N THR A 134 7.72 -8.48 -1.31
CA THR A 134 8.76 -8.38 -2.35
C THR A 134 9.16 -9.75 -2.92
N HIS A 135 8.51 -10.82 -2.45
CA HIS A 135 8.76 -12.18 -2.92
C HIS A 135 8.01 -12.48 -4.22
N ASP A 136 8.58 -13.39 -5.01
CA ASP A 136 7.97 -13.87 -6.24
C ASP A 136 6.66 -14.61 -5.98
N PHE A 137 5.74 -14.49 -6.94
CA PHE A 137 4.39 -15.00 -6.84
C PHE A 137 4.02 -15.84 -8.07
N THR A 138 3.53 -17.06 -7.86
CA THR A 138 3.21 -18.01 -8.94
C THR A 138 1.72 -18.37 -8.95
N ILE A 139 1.09 -18.23 -10.11
CA ILE A 139 -0.32 -18.55 -10.36
C ILE A 139 -0.42 -19.65 -11.41
N ASP A 140 -1.10 -20.75 -11.09
CA ASP A 140 -1.53 -21.77 -12.05
C ASP A 140 -3.06 -21.89 -11.99
N ILE A 141 -3.75 -21.57 -13.08
CA ILE A 141 -5.23 -21.63 -13.13
C ILE A 141 -5.71 -22.38 -14.36
N SER A 142 -6.56 -23.38 -14.13
CA SER A 142 -7.09 -24.22 -15.20
C SER A 142 -8.59 -24.51 -15.06
N GLY A 143 -9.19 -24.93 -16.16
CA GLY A 143 -10.63 -25.23 -16.21
C GLY A 143 -11.46 -23.96 -16.41
N GLY A 144 -12.44 -23.72 -15.55
CA GLY A 144 -13.29 -22.51 -15.56
C GLY A 144 -13.13 -21.70 -14.28
N SER A 145 -11.93 -21.69 -13.71
CA SER A 145 -11.63 -21.05 -12.43
C SER A 145 -11.49 -19.53 -12.58
N GLU A 146 -11.76 -18.80 -11.51
CA GLU A 146 -11.70 -17.34 -11.43
C GLU A 146 -10.87 -16.91 -10.21
N VAL A 147 -10.05 -15.89 -10.35
CA VAL A 147 -9.24 -15.37 -9.24
C VAL A 147 -9.09 -13.85 -9.32
N ILE A 148 -9.32 -13.18 -8.19
CA ILE A 148 -9.13 -11.74 -8.02
C ILE A 148 -8.11 -11.53 -6.91
N ILE A 149 -7.09 -10.72 -7.17
CA ILE A 149 -6.04 -10.42 -6.19
C ILE A 149 -5.85 -8.91 -6.10
N VAL A 150 -5.76 -8.40 -4.88
CA VAL A 150 -5.42 -7.02 -4.58
C VAL A 150 -4.18 -6.98 -3.69
N GLY A 151 -3.21 -6.13 -4.04
CA GLY A 151 -1.99 -5.95 -3.25
C GLY A 151 -0.72 -5.74 -4.08
N SER A 152 0.41 -6.28 -3.60
CA SER A 152 1.68 -6.22 -4.32
C SER A 152 2.58 -7.43 -4.08
N ALA A 153 3.41 -7.77 -5.07
CA ALA A 153 4.43 -8.82 -4.99
C ALA A 153 5.72 -8.43 -5.74
N GLY A 154 6.73 -9.30 -5.67
CA GLY A 154 7.94 -9.22 -6.50
C GLY A 154 7.65 -9.58 -7.96
N ASP A 155 8.27 -10.64 -8.46
CA ASP A 155 8.05 -11.09 -9.84
C ASP A 155 6.85 -12.05 -9.92
N LEU A 156 6.08 -11.97 -11.00
CA LEU A 156 4.87 -12.74 -11.21
C LEU A 156 5.03 -13.76 -12.34
N VAL A 157 4.63 -15.00 -12.08
CA VAL A 157 4.52 -16.05 -13.10
C VAL A 157 3.07 -16.52 -13.16
N ILE A 158 2.46 -16.51 -14.34
CA ILE A 158 1.09 -16.97 -14.58
C ILE A 158 1.08 -18.06 -15.65
N ASP A 159 0.50 -19.22 -15.36
CA ASP A 159 0.05 -20.20 -16.34
C ASP A 159 -1.47 -20.34 -16.25
N ALA A 160 -2.19 -19.98 -17.31
CA ALA A 160 -3.64 -20.05 -17.35
C ALA A 160 -4.18 -20.75 -18.59
N SER A 161 -4.99 -21.79 -18.38
CA SER A 161 -5.53 -22.61 -19.47
C SER A 161 -7.02 -22.91 -19.34
N GLY A 162 -7.66 -23.27 -20.46
CA GLY A 162 -9.09 -23.59 -20.48
C GLY A 162 -9.95 -22.36 -20.74
N GLY A 163 -10.92 -22.09 -19.87
CA GLY A 163 -11.74 -20.87 -19.86
C GLY A 163 -11.63 -20.14 -18.53
N SER A 164 -10.42 -20.10 -17.98
CA SER A 164 -10.12 -19.45 -16.71
C SER A 164 -10.09 -17.92 -16.84
N HIS A 165 -10.46 -17.25 -15.76
CA HIS A 165 -10.42 -15.80 -15.64
C HIS A 165 -9.54 -15.36 -14.48
N PHE A 166 -8.81 -14.25 -14.63
CA PHE A 166 -8.13 -13.62 -13.50
C PHE A 166 -8.19 -12.10 -13.62
N ASP A 167 -8.31 -11.42 -12.48
CA ASP A 167 -8.24 -9.96 -12.40
C ASP A 167 -7.16 -9.51 -11.41
N PHE A 168 -6.00 -9.11 -11.95
CA PHE A 168 -4.87 -8.57 -11.21
C PHE A 168 -4.63 -7.10 -11.58
N SER A 169 -5.69 -6.37 -11.95
CA SER A 169 -5.61 -4.93 -12.27
C SER A 169 -5.25 -4.07 -11.05
N GLU A 170 -5.54 -4.56 -9.83
CA GLU A 170 -5.19 -3.95 -8.54
C GLU A 170 -4.06 -4.70 -7.79
N PHE A 171 -3.29 -5.53 -8.50
CA PHE A 171 -2.16 -6.27 -7.94
C PHE A 171 -0.87 -5.90 -8.69
N THR A 172 -0.04 -5.08 -8.03
CA THR A 172 1.18 -4.52 -8.65
C THR A 172 2.37 -5.45 -8.47
N VAL A 173 3.07 -5.74 -9.57
CA VAL A 173 4.26 -6.60 -9.58
C VAL A 173 5.42 -5.94 -10.33
N ASN A 174 6.64 -6.39 -10.05
CA ASN A 174 7.84 -5.89 -10.70
C ASN A 174 7.90 -6.38 -12.15
N ASP A 175 8.27 -7.64 -12.37
CA ASP A 175 8.25 -8.27 -13.68
C ASP A 175 7.12 -9.30 -13.76
N ALA A 176 6.65 -9.60 -14.96
CA ALA A 176 5.62 -10.63 -15.19
C ALA A 176 5.95 -11.52 -16.40
N ASP A 177 5.82 -12.82 -16.21
CA ASP A 177 5.83 -13.85 -17.27
C ASP A 177 4.44 -14.51 -17.34
N VAL A 178 3.75 -14.31 -18.46
CA VAL A 178 2.33 -14.69 -18.61
C VAL A 178 2.12 -15.67 -19.75
N VAL A 179 1.70 -16.89 -19.44
CA VAL A 179 1.34 -17.92 -20.40
C VAL A 179 -0.17 -18.16 -20.38
N LEU A 180 -0.86 -17.81 -21.47
CA LEU A 180 -2.30 -18.03 -21.62
C LEU A 180 -2.60 -18.97 -22.79
N SER A 181 -3.47 -19.96 -22.56
CA SER A 181 -3.92 -20.88 -23.62
C SER A 181 -5.41 -21.22 -23.56
N GLY A 182 -5.97 -21.59 -24.70
CA GLY A 182 -7.40 -21.92 -24.81
C GLY A 182 -8.24 -20.67 -25.00
N GLY A 183 -9.12 -20.37 -24.05
CA GLY A 183 -9.97 -19.18 -24.00
C GLY A 183 -9.84 -18.43 -22.68
N SER A 184 -8.67 -18.52 -22.04
CA SER A 184 -8.38 -17.81 -20.80
C SER A 184 -8.29 -16.30 -21.02
N ASN A 185 -8.71 -15.54 -20.01
CA ASN A 185 -8.79 -14.09 -20.08
C ASN A 185 -8.38 -13.44 -18.77
N GLY A 186 -7.58 -12.38 -18.80
CA GLY A 186 -7.29 -11.66 -17.56
C GLY A 186 -6.53 -10.35 -17.70
N SER A 187 -6.24 -9.74 -16.56
CA SER A 187 -5.54 -8.46 -16.41
C SER A 187 -4.28 -8.61 -15.54
N VAL A 188 -3.24 -7.83 -15.84
CA VAL A 188 -2.03 -7.70 -14.98
C VAL A 188 -1.58 -6.25 -14.85
N TYR A 189 -1.04 -5.85 -13.70
CA TYR A 189 -0.41 -4.55 -13.50
C TYR A 189 1.10 -4.71 -13.28
N VAL A 190 1.92 -4.26 -14.24
CA VAL A 190 3.36 -4.53 -14.27
C VAL A 190 4.17 -3.24 -14.30
N GLY A 191 5.13 -3.09 -13.37
CA GLY A 191 5.99 -1.92 -13.25
C GLY A 191 7.33 -2.01 -14.01
N GLY A 192 7.79 -3.22 -14.30
CA GLY A 192 9.09 -3.55 -14.90
C GLY A 192 8.94 -4.16 -16.29
N ARG A 193 9.22 -5.45 -16.45
CA ARG A 193 9.20 -6.17 -17.73
C ARG A 193 7.99 -7.10 -17.84
N LEU A 194 7.39 -7.17 -19.03
CA LEU A 194 6.31 -8.12 -19.34
C LEU A 194 6.73 -9.03 -20.49
N ASP A 195 6.87 -10.32 -20.22
CA ASP A 195 6.95 -11.40 -21.20
C ASP A 195 5.59 -12.12 -21.28
N ALA A 196 5.13 -12.49 -22.48
CA ALA A 196 3.81 -13.11 -22.65
C ALA A 196 3.76 -14.10 -23.83
N ASP A 197 3.21 -15.29 -23.60
CA ASP A 197 2.85 -16.29 -24.63
C ASP A 197 1.34 -16.56 -24.61
N LEU A 198 0.63 -16.04 -25.62
CA LEU A 198 -0.82 -16.12 -25.72
C LEU A 198 -1.25 -16.96 -26.92
N SER A 199 -1.92 -18.07 -26.67
CA SER A 199 -2.36 -19.02 -27.69
C SER A 199 -3.86 -19.32 -27.64
N GLY A 200 -4.44 -19.70 -28.78
CA GLY A 200 -5.88 -19.93 -28.90
C GLY A 200 -6.66 -18.62 -28.99
N GLY A 201 -7.79 -18.53 -28.27
CA GLY A 201 -8.60 -17.33 -28.11
C GLY A 201 -8.31 -16.57 -26.81
N ALA A 202 -7.09 -16.69 -26.27
CA ALA A 202 -6.68 -16.04 -25.04
C ALA A 202 -6.69 -14.50 -25.15
N HIS A 203 -6.99 -13.81 -24.05
CA HIS A 203 -7.01 -12.35 -23.99
C HIS A 203 -6.28 -11.84 -22.73
N LEU A 204 -5.29 -10.96 -22.91
CA LEU A 204 -4.57 -10.31 -21.83
C LEU A 204 -4.71 -8.79 -21.95
N ASP A 205 -5.29 -8.17 -20.92
CA ASP A 205 -5.17 -6.74 -20.69
C ASP A 205 -3.98 -6.49 -19.75
N TYR A 206 -3.11 -5.54 -20.08
CA TYR A 206 -2.02 -5.16 -19.18
C TYR A 206 -2.07 -3.66 -18.86
N TYR A 207 -1.77 -3.36 -17.60
CA TYR A 207 -1.73 -2.04 -17.00
C TYR A 207 -0.30 -1.71 -16.57
N GLY A 208 -0.05 -0.45 -16.24
CA GLY A 208 1.29 0.08 -16.01
C GLY A 208 1.97 0.46 -17.33
N ASP A 209 3.30 0.58 -17.29
CA ASP A 209 4.11 0.79 -18.50
C ASP A 209 5.32 -0.15 -18.51
N PRO A 210 5.09 -1.46 -18.74
CA PRO A 210 6.18 -2.41 -18.72
C PRO A 210 7.03 -2.35 -20.00
N GLU A 211 8.32 -2.63 -19.86
CA GLU A 211 9.17 -2.99 -20.98
C GLU A 211 8.69 -4.33 -21.56
N LEU A 212 8.08 -4.29 -22.74
CA LEU A 212 7.62 -5.51 -23.40
C LEU A 212 8.80 -6.35 -23.88
N GLY A 213 8.86 -7.57 -23.36
CA GLY A 213 9.88 -8.56 -23.65
C GLY A 213 9.56 -9.45 -24.86
N ALA A 214 9.63 -10.76 -24.64
CA ALA A 214 9.23 -11.79 -25.57
C ALA A 214 7.70 -11.89 -25.58
N ILE A 215 7.09 -11.33 -26.62
CA ILE A 215 5.64 -11.37 -26.82
C ILE A 215 5.33 -12.32 -27.98
N GLU A 216 4.77 -13.48 -27.66
CA GLU A 216 4.27 -14.46 -28.62
C GLU A 216 2.74 -14.45 -28.58
N THR A 217 2.09 -14.16 -29.72
CA THR A 217 0.63 -14.16 -29.82
C THR A 217 0.18 -14.93 -31.04
N SER A 218 -0.71 -15.91 -30.83
CA SER A 218 -1.39 -16.58 -31.95
C SER A 218 -2.43 -15.67 -32.59
N SER A 219 -2.83 -15.95 -33.83
CA SER A 219 -3.70 -15.02 -34.61
C SER A 219 -5.08 -14.73 -34.00
N ALA A 220 -5.56 -15.57 -33.07
CA ALA A 220 -6.84 -15.39 -32.39
C ALA A 220 -6.68 -14.89 -30.94
N ALA A 221 -5.45 -14.82 -30.43
CA ALA A 221 -5.16 -14.25 -29.12
C ALA A 221 -5.07 -12.73 -29.23
N THR A 222 -5.42 -12.03 -28.16
CA THR A 222 -5.40 -10.58 -28.09
C THR A 222 -4.62 -10.14 -26.86
N MET A 223 -3.71 -9.19 -27.04
CA MET A 223 -3.05 -8.48 -25.95
C MET A 223 -3.32 -6.99 -26.13
N ARG A 224 -3.76 -6.30 -25.07
CA ARG A 224 -4.01 -4.86 -25.13
C ARG A 224 -3.37 -4.15 -23.96
N ALA A 225 -2.59 -3.12 -24.29
CA ALA A 225 -2.28 -2.08 -23.33
C ALA A 225 -3.60 -1.42 -22.94
N ARG A 226 -3.87 -1.35 -21.65
CA ARG A 226 -4.88 -0.46 -21.12
C ARG A 226 -4.15 0.75 -20.57
N ALA A 227 -4.41 1.91 -21.16
CA ALA A 227 -4.37 3.14 -20.36
C ALA A 227 -5.33 2.90 -19.17
N PRO A 228 -5.15 3.54 -18.00
CA PRO A 228 -6.27 3.58 -17.08
C PRO A 228 -7.48 4.11 -17.86
N GLU A 229 -8.47 3.27 -18.17
CA GLU A 229 -9.55 3.60 -19.12
C GLU A 229 -10.39 4.79 -18.64
N ASN A 230 -10.15 5.22 -17.41
CA ASN A 230 -11.01 6.03 -16.58
C ASN A 230 -10.23 7.17 -15.91
N ALA A 231 -9.20 7.76 -16.51
CA ALA A 231 -8.44 8.84 -15.84
C ALA A 231 -9.36 9.99 -15.33
N GLU A 232 -10.34 10.41 -16.14
CA GLU A 232 -11.37 11.38 -15.72
C GLU A 232 -12.29 10.85 -14.61
N GLU A 233 -12.68 9.58 -14.67
CA GLU A 233 -13.55 8.95 -13.66
C GLU A 233 -12.81 8.72 -12.34
N ILE A 234 -11.54 8.28 -12.38
CA ILE A 234 -10.62 8.20 -11.23
C ILE A 234 -10.46 9.59 -10.60
N ALA A 235 -10.24 10.63 -11.40
CA ALA A 235 -10.09 11.98 -10.88
C ALA A 235 -11.40 12.51 -10.26
N VAL A 236 -12.55 12.26 -10.89
CA VAL A 236 -13.87 12.68 -10.40
C VAL A 236 -14.28 11.92 -9.14
N GLU A 237 -14.06 10.61 -9.10
CA GLU A 237 -14.39 9.75 -7.96
C GLU A 237 -13.49 10.06 -6.77
N TRP A 238 -12.19 10.25 -7.00
CA TRP A 238 -11.27 10.69 -5.97
C TRP A 238 -11.67 12.05 -5.40
N LEU A 239 -11.91 13.04 -6.26
CA LEU A 239 -12.28 14.39 -5.84
C LEU A 239 -13.63 14.43 -5.11
N ARG A 240 -14.57 13.54 -5.47
CA ARG A 240 -15.87 13.42 -4.78
C ARG A 240 -15.71 12.96 -3.32
N ASN A 241 -14.72 12.13 -3.04
CA ASN A 241 -14.41 11.62 -1.71
C ASN A 241 -13.40 12.49 -0.96
N ALA A 242 -12.83 13.50 -1.61
CA ALA A 242 -11.81 14.35 -1.04
C ALA A 242 -12.38 15.32 0.02
N PRO A 243 -11.58 15.75 1.02
CA PRO A 243 -12.05 16.52 2.18
C PRO A 243 -12.89 17.77 1.84
N THR A 244 -12.49 18.53 0.83
CA THR A 244 -13.15 19.76 0.37
C THR A 244 -14.56 19.50 -0.17
N PHE A 245 -14.70 18.53 -1.08
CA PHE A 245 -16.00 18.25 -1.71
C PHE A 245 -16.89 17.41 -0.80
N SER A 246 -16.33 16.45 -0.06
CA SER A 246 -17.10 15.58 0.85
C SER A 246 -17.68 16.36 2.04
N PHE A 247 -17.03 17.44 2.48
CA PHE A 247 -17.53 18.28 3.55
C PHE A 247 -18.85 18.97 3.20
N ASP A 248 -18.92 19.64 2.04
CA ASP A 248 -20.07 20.48 1.70
C ASP A 248 -20.29 20.75 0.20
N GLY A 249 -19.77 19.88 -0.66
CA GLY A 249 -19.94 19.91 -2.11
C GLY A 249 -21.39 19.73 -2.54
N ILE A 250 -21.80 20.51 -3.54
CA ILE A 250 -23.14 20.42 -4.12
C ILE A 250 -23.18 19.24 -5.09
N GLU A 251 -23.93 18.22 -4.73
CA GLU A 251 -24.07 17.00 -5.52
C GLU A 251 -24.58 17.31 -6.94
N GLY A 252 -23.86 16.85 -7.96
CA GLY A 252 -24.16 17.11 -9.38
C GLY A 252 -23.62 18.43 -9.94
N SER A 253 -22.91 19.25 -9.15
CA SER A 253 -22.20 20.45 -9.64
C SER A 253 -20.88 20.12 -10.35
N MET A 254 -20.28 18.96 -10.04
CA MET A 254 -18.96 18.58 -10.54
C MET A 254 -18.97 18.31 -12.05
N LYS A 255 -18.05 18.94 -12.77
CA LYS A 255 -17.92 18.85 -14.22
C LYS A 255 -16.46 18.87 -14.66
N VAL A 256 -16.06 17.89 -15.47
CA VAL A 256 -14.76 17.92 -16.16
C VAL A 256 -14.80 19.01 -17.23
N ASP A 257 -13.89 19.96 -17.12
CA ASP A 257 -13.79 21.10 -18.04
C ASP A 257 -12.76 20.85 -19.14
N GLU A 258 -11.61 20.27 -18.80
CA GLU A 258 -10.50 20.04 -19.73
C GLU A 258 -9.61 18.89 -19.26
N THR A 259 -9.12 18.08 -20.20
CA THR A 259 -8.14 17.01 -19.95
C THR A 259 -6.95 17.22 -20.88
N VAL A 260 -5.77 17.47 -20.31
CA VAL A 260 -4.52 17.64 -21.04
C VAL A 260 -3.63 16.42 -20.79
N ILE A 261 -3.19 15.78 -21.87
CA ILE A 261 -2.28 14.62 -21.82
C ILE A 261 -0.87 15.16 -22.01
N ALA A 262 0.02 14.93 -21.04
CA ALA A 262 1.41 15.32 -21.16
C ALA A 262 2.23 14.28 -21.93
N GLU A 263 3.17 14.75 -22.74
CA GLU A 263 4.21 13.94 -23.38
C GLU A 263 5.33 13.62 -22.36
N SER A 264 4.95 13.10 -21.18
CA SER A 264 5.83 12.68 -20.09
C SER A 264 5.80 11.16 -19.93
N TYR A 265 6.76 10.62 -19.16
CA TYR A 265 6.87 9.21 -18.87
C TYR A 265 6.96 8.96 -17.34
N PRO A 266 6.04 8.18 -16.74
CA PRO A 266 4.81 7.65 -17.35
C PRO A 266 3.86 8.78 -17.80
N VAL A 267 2.93 8.46 -18.71
CA VAL A 267 1.95 9.43 -19.23
C VAL A 267 1.14 10.03 -18.08
N GLN A 268 1.01 11.35 -18.08
CA GLN A 268 0.25 12.09 -17.08
C GLN A 268 -0.97 12.75 -17.71
N TYR A 269 -2.10 12.64 -17.03
CA TYR A 269 -3.37 13.27 -17.38
C TYR A 269 -3.63 14.41 -16.40
N PHE A 270 -3.64 15.64 -16.89
CA PHE A 270 -4.01 16.83 -16.14
C PHE A 270 -5.48 17.12 -16.39
N ILE A 271 -6.31 16.82 -15.41
CA ILE A 271 -7.77 16.89 -15.53
C ILE A 271 -8.26 18.06 -14.69
N THR A 272 -8.86 19.05 -15.35
CA THR A 272 -9.46 20.22 -14.69
C THR A 272 -10.94 19.96 -14.45
N ILE A 273 -11.35 20.04 -13.19
CA ILE A 273 -12.72 19.77 -12.74
C ILE A 273 -13.26 21.00 -12.03
N SER A 274 -14.39 21.54 -12.46
CA SER A 274 -15.13 22.56 -11.72
C SER A 274 -16.21 21.94 -10.84
N PHE A 275 -16.44 22.52 -9.68
CA PHE A 275 -17.50 22.11 -8.75
C PHE A 275 -17.89 23.27 -7.83
N ASP A 276 -19.05 23.16 -7.18
CA ASP A 276 -19.55 24.14 -6.22
C ASP A 276 -19.65 23.54 -4.81
N CYS A 277 -19.29 24.32 -3.80
CA CYS A 277 -19.49 24.03 -2.38
C CYS A 277 -20.49 25.02 -1.76
N SER A 278 -21.14 24.63 -0.67
CA SER A 278 -22.15 25.46 0.01
C SER A 278 -21.56 26.48 1.01
N HIS A 279 -20.27 26.35 1.31
CA HIS A 279 -19.47 27.26 2.12
C HIS A 279 -18.10 27.47 1.46
N SER A 280 -17.56 28.68 1.67
CA SER A 280 -16.19 29.00 1.27
C SER A 280 -15.15 28.23 2.09
N GLY A 281 -14.05 27.82 1.44
CA GLY A 281 -12.88 27.23 2.09
C GLY A 281 -12.45 25.94 1.41
N TYR A 282 -11.46 25.27 1.99
CA TYR A 282 -10.91 24.00 1.51
C TYR A 282 -10.71 23.04 2.69
N GLY A 283 -10.53 21.76 2.41
CA GLY A 283 -10.31 20.71 3.40
C GLY A 283 -11.55 20.35 4.22
N ASP A 284 -11.33 19.54 5.27
CA ASP A 284 -12.33 19.29 6.32
C ASP A 284 -12.48 20.54 7.19
N ARG A 285 -13.73 21.00 7.32
CA ARG A 285 -14.10 22.25 8.00
C ARG A 285 -15.09 22.00 9.13
N THR A 286 -15.18 20.77 9.65
CA THR A 286 -16.17 20.34 10.66
C THR A 286 -16.17 21.22 11.92
N ASP A 287 -15.02 21.79 12.29
CA ASP A 287 -14.88 22.63 13.48
C ASP A 287 -14.79 24.15 13.18
N GLN A 288 -15.13 24.59 11.97
CA GLN A 288 -15.03 26.00 11.57
C GLN A 288 -16.40 26.70 11.53
N ILE A 289 -16.41 28.00 11.86
CA ILE A 289 -17.60 28.86 11.65
C ILE A 289 -17.63 29.29 10.18
N LEU A 290 -18.61 28.78 9.45
CA LEU A 290 -18.69 28.97 8.00
C LEU A 290 -19.80 29.94 7.59
N ALA A 291 -19.52 30.76 6.59
CA ALA A 291 -20.53 31.57 5.92
C ALA A 291 -21.27 30.72 4.87
N GLN A 292 -22.60 30.71 4.90
CA GLN A 292 -23.43 30.05 3.88
C GLN A 292 -23.40 30.85 2.57
N VAL A 293 -22.41 30.56 1.74
CA VAL A 293 -22.19 31.20 0.45
C VAL A 293 -21.73 30.12 -0.52
N ILE A 294 -22.40 30.01 -1.67
CA ILE A 294 -21.98 29.09 -2.72
C ILE A 294 -20.61 29.56 -3.25
N SER A 295 -19.59 28.72 -3.09
CA SER A 295 -18.25 28.94 -3.65
C SER A 295 -18.01 28.00 -4.82
N SER A 296 -17.57 28.55 -5.94
CA SER A 296 -17.18 27.76 -7.11
C SER A 296 -15.67 27.56 -7.10
N HIS A 297 -15.25 26.34 -7.36
CA HIS A 297 -13.86 25.89 -7.31
C HIS A 297 -13.44 25.22 -8.62
N LYS A 298 -12.14 25.22 -8.90
CA LYS A 298 -11.52 24.44 -9.96
C LYS A 298 -10.38 23.61 -9.39
N ALA A 299 -10.51 22.29 -9.46
CA ALA A 299 -9.42 21.37 -9.15
C ALA A 299 -8.65 20.99 -10.42
N VAL A 300 -7.33 20.97 -10.33
CA VAL A 300 -6.46 20.28 -11.30
C VAL A 300 -5.99 19.00 -10.65
N VAL A 301 -6.46 17.87 -11.19
CA VAL A 301 -6.12 16.52 -10.71
C VAL A 301 -5.17 15.88 -11.71
N VAL A 302 -4.02 15.42 -11.23
CA VAL A 302 -3.03 14.71 -12.05
C VAL A 302 -3.19 13.22 -11.81
N VAL A 303 -3.55 12.48 -12.85
CA VAL A 303 -3.62 11.02 -12.83
C VAL A 303 -2.45 10.46 -13.63
N SER A 304 -1.72 9.52 -13.05
CA SER A 304 -0.66 8.80 -13.75
C SER A 304 -0.63 7.35 -13.29
N SER A 305 -0.56 6.43 -14.25
CA SER A 305 -0.59 4.99 -14.03
C SER A 305 -1.80 4.52 -13.18
N GLY A 306 -2.95 5.19 -13.32
CA GLY A 306 -4.17 4.83 -12.60
C GLY A 306 -4.30 5.38 -11.17
N VAL A 307 -3.35 6.19 -10.70
CA VAL A 307 -3.36 6.77 -9.36
C VAL A 307 -3.43 8.30 -9.44
N VAL A 308 -4.22 8.94 -8.58
CA VAL A 308 -4.18 10.40 -8.38
C VAL A 308 -2.85 10.75 -7.70
N ARG A 309 -1.99 11.48 -8.40
CA ARG A 309 -0.67 11.91 -7.93
C ARG A 309 -0.65 13.34 -7.38
N SER A 310 -1.65 14.13 -7.76
CA SER A 310 -1.83 15.50 -7.27
C SER A 310 -3.28 15.91 -7.44
N ALA A 311 -3.81 16.72 -6.54
CA ALA A 311 -5.10 17.37 -6.68
C ALA A 311 -5.04 18.76 -6.06
N VAL A 312 -4.96 19.81 -6.89
CA VAL A 312 -4.82 21.19 -6.43
C VAL A 312 -6.07 21.98 -6.77
N ILE A 313 -6.71 22.57 -5.76
CA ILE A 313 -7.91 23.39 -5.87
C ILE A 313 -7.51 24.87 -5.95
N ASP A 314 -8.04 25.56 -6.96
CA ASP A 314 -7.88 26.99 -7.24
C ASP A 314 -6.42 27.48 -7.28
N GLU A 315 -5.48 26.58 -7.59
CA GLU A 315 -4.02 26.82 -7.52
C GLU A 315 -3.51 27.16 -6.10
N VAL A 316 -4.34 26.94 -5.06
CA VAL A 316 -4.08 27.41 -3.70
C VAL A 316 -4.00 26.26 -2.70
N TRP A 317 -4.84 25.23 -2.83
CA TRP A 317 -4.99 24.18 -1.83
C TRP A 317 -4.69 22.81 -2.41
N ASN A 318 -3.77 22.06 -1.80
CA ASN A 318 -3.52 20.67 -2.16
C ASN A 318 -4.41 19.75 -1.34
N GLU A 319 -5.30 19.07 -2.03
CA GLU A 319 -6.33 18.23 -1.44
C GLU A 319 -5.80 16.89 -0.91
N MET A 320 -4.59 16.50 -1.33
CA MET A 320 -3.92 15.30 -0.85
C MET A 320 -3.22 15.48 0.51
N GLU A 321 -3.23 16.69 1.07
CA GLU A 321 -2.59 16.99 2.35
C GLU A 321 -3.64 17.25 3.44
N VAL A 322 -3.80 16.31 4.39
CA VAL A 322 -4.21 16.66 5.75
C VAL A 322 -3.38 15.87 6.78
N LEU A 323 -2.53 16.65 7.48
CA LEU A 323 -1.74 16.44 8.71
C LEU A 323 -0.32 15.82 8.59
N ASP A 324 0.64 16.77 8.67
CA ASP A 324 2.07 16.70 9.00
C ASP A 324 3.10 16.20 7.98
N ALA A 325 3.42 17.06 6.99
CA ALA A 325 4.74 17.69 6.78
C ALA A 325 4.82 18.22 5.33
N PRO A 326 5.51 19.34 5.05
CA PRO A 326 5.69 19.79 3.68
C PRO A 326 6.55 18.77 2.92
N VAL A 327 6.01 18.14 1.89
CA VAL A 327 6.85 17.45 0.88
C VAL A 327 7.50 18.54 0.04
N LEU A 328 8.66 19.01 0.52
CA LEU A 328 9.58 19.77 -0.30
C LEU A 328 9.98 18.87 -1.47
N TYR A 329 9.78 19.31 -2.72
CA TYR A 329 10.52 18.73 -3.83
C TYR A 329 12.00 19.08 -3.61
N VAL A 330 12.74 18.20 -2.92
CA VAL A 330 14.16 18.42 -2.61
C VAL A 330 14.93 18.26 -3.91
N THR A 331 15.32 19.39 -4.51
CA THR A 331 16.24 19.38 -5.64
C THR A 331 17.67 19.14 -5.13
N PRO A 332 18.60 18.61 -5.95
CA PRO A 332 19.96 18.27 -5.51
C PRO A 332 20.71 19.39 -4.76
N ASP A 333 20.42 20.65 -5.09
CA ASP A 333 20.96 21.87 -4.47
C ASP A 333 20.48 22.10 -3.02
N MET A 334 19.44 21.40 -2.57
CA MET A 334 18.89 21.52 -1.22
C MET A 334 19.52 20.53 -0.24
N PHE A 335 20.05 19.40 -0.72
CA PHE A 335 20.64 18.36 0.14
C PHE A 335 21.80 18.82 1.03
N PRO A 336 22.67 19.76 0.63
CA PRO A 336 23.70 20.29 1.51
C PRO A 336 23.11 20.91 2.79
N ASP A 337 22.05 21.70 2.69
CA ASP A 337 21.40 22.31 3.85
C ASP A 337 20.70 21.26 4.72
N PHE A 338 20.00 20.31 4.11
CA PHE A 338 19.35 19.20 4.82
C PHE A 338 20.34 18.37 5.63
N ALA A 339 21.45 17.95 5.02
CA ALA A 339 22.46 17.14 5.68
C ALA A 339 23.13 17.88 6.84
N VAL A 340 23.49 19.17 6.66
CA VAL A 340 24.07 19.99 7.73
C VAL A 340 23.09 20.15 8.90
N GLN A 341 21.82 20.46 8.62
CA GLN A 341 20.80 20.61 9.68
C GLN A 341 20.57 19.30 10.43
N TYR A 342 20.49 18.17 9.72
CA TYR A 342 20.35 16.85 10.34
C TYR A 342 21.53 16.55 11.27
N ILE A 343 22.77 16.84 10.84
CA ILE A 343 23.97 16.62 11.64
C ILE A 343 23.94 17.48 12.91
N LEU A 344 23.68 18.78 12.77
CA LEU A 344 23.63 19.73 13.88
C LEU A 344 22.53 19.37 14.90
N ASN A 345 21.41 18.80 14.43
CA ASN A 345 20.29 18.42 15.30
C ASN A 345 20.54 17.11 16.05
N ASN A 346 21.13 16.11 15.40
CA ASN A 346 21.24 14.75 15.95
C ASN A 346 22.58 14.44 16.61
N TYR A 347 23.64 15.19 16.31
CA TYR A 347 24.99 14.91 16.80
C TYR A 347 25.60 16.09 17.57
N VAL A 348 26.53 15.77 18.47
CA VAL A 348 27.30 16.76 19.24
C VAL A 348 28.38 17.34 18.33
N VAL A 349 28.19 18.59 17.91
CA VAL A 349 29.11 19.36 17.05
C VAL A 349 29.69 20.54 17.84
N ASP A 350 30.92 20.93 17.51
CA ASP A 350 31.59 22.08 18.15
C ASP A 350 30.75 23.37 17.96
N PRO A 351 30.44 24.12 19.04
CA PRO A 351 29.67 25.37 18.97
C PRO A 351 30.28 26.45 18.06
N GLU A 352 31.58 26.40 17.76
CA GLU A 352 32.26 27.33 16.86
C GLU A 352 32.16 26.92 15.38
N THR A 353 31.54 25.78 15.08
CA THR A 353 31.29 25.31 13.70
C THR A 353 30.42 26.31 12.96
N GLU A 354 30.97 26.92 11.91
CA GLU A 354 30.26 27.90 11.08
C GLU A 354 29.03 27.28 10.40
N VAL A 355 27.86 27.87 10.62
CA VAL A 355 26.63 27.49 9.90
C VAL A 355 26.59 28.26 8.58
N VAL A 356 26.52 27.51 7.49
CA VAL A 356 26.46 28.03 6.12
C VAL A 356 25.11 27.71 5.50
N SER A 357 24.66 28.55 4.58
CA SER A 357 23.40 28.37 3.82
C SER A 357 23.53 28.83 2.36
N SER A 358 24.77 28.96 1.89
CA SER A 358 25.08 29.35 0.52
C SER A 358 26.27 28.52 0.05
N TRP A 359 26.02 27.72 -0.98
CA TRP A 359 26.93 26.71 -1.48
C TRP A 359 27.48 27.08 -2.84
N THR A 360 28.75 26.78 -3.07
CA THR A 360 29.34 26.79 -4.41
C THR A 360 29.27 25.39 -4.98
N GLU A 361 28.52 25.21 -6.06
CA GLU A 361 28.44 23.94 -6.78
C GLU A 361 29.68 23.73 -7.66
N ILE A 362 30.27 22.55 -7.53
CA ILE A 362 31.39 22.04 -8.31
C ILE A 362 30.89 20.77 -9.01
N ASP A 363 30.51 20.93 -10.29
CA ASP A 363 30.06 19.83 -11.13
C ASP A 363 31.27 18.97 -11.57
N GLU A 364 31.30 17.71 -11.14
CA GLU A 364 32.26 16.70 -11.57
C GLU A 364 31.57 15.57 -12.37
N SER A 365 30.55 15.87 -13.19
CA SER A 365 29.85 14.92 -14.08
C SER A 365 30.78 14.29 -15.15
N GLY A 366 31.72 13.45 -14.68
CA GLY A 366 32.67 12.70 -15.47
C GLY A 366 32.09 11.35 -15.89
N SER A 367 31.58 11.28 -17.12
CA SER A 367 31.53 10.07 -17.98
C SER A 367 30.83 8.80 -17.44
N LEU A 368 29.75 8.90 -16.66
CA LEU A 368 28.88 7.74 -16.39
C LEU A 368 27.44 8.05 -16.80
N VAL A 369 26.92 7.31 -17.78
CA VAL A 369 25.51 7.39 -18.20
C VAL A 369 24.64 6.83 -17.08
N GLY A 370 23.67 7.61 -16.59
CA GLY A 370 22.68 7.17 -15.58
C GLY A 370 23.06 7.41 -14.12
N TYR A 371 24.16 8.12 -13.84
CA TYR A 371 24.61 8.43 -12.48
C TYR A 371 25.17 9.85 -12.39
N THR A 372 24.74 10.61 -11.39
CA THR A 372 25.13 12.00 -11.18
C THR A 372 25.88 12.15 -9.86
N VAL A 373 26.95 12.94 -9.88
CA VAL A 373 27.74 13.33 -8.70
C VAL A 373 27.89 14.84 -8.71
N ILE A 374 27.49 15.48 -7.62
CA ILE A 374 27.62 16.93 -7.42
C ILE A 374 28.36 17.18 -6.12
N ILE A 375 29.33 18.09 -6.14
CA ILE A 375 30.07 18.50 -4.94
C ILE A 375 29.69 19.95 -4.63
N TYR A 376 29.44 20.23 -3.35
CA TYR A 376 29.11 21.54 -2.83
C TYR A 376 30.15 21.96 -1.79
N GLU A 377 30.68 23.17 -1.93
CA GLU A 377 31.65 23.74 -0.99
C GLU A 377 31.13 25.04 -0.38
N ALA A 378 31.28 25.20 0.93
CA ALA A 378 30.97 26.43 1.66
C ALA A 378 31.85 26.56 2.91
N GLY A 379 32.82 27.47 2.89
CA GLY A 379 33.77 27.64 4.00
C GLY A 379 34.60 26.39 4.24
N ASN A 380 34.45 25.78 5.42
CA ASN A 380 35.10 24.52 5.80
C ASN A 380 34.23 23.27 5.50
N TRP A 381 33.06 23.43 4.88
CA TRP A 381 32.17 22.34 4.53
C TRP A 381 32.41 21.87 3.10
N VAL A 382 32.45 20.55 2.93
CA VAL A 382 32.43 19.87 1.64
C VAL A 382 31.33 18.80 1.69
N VAL A 383 30.31 18.94 0.85
CA VAL A 383 29.20 18.00 0.73
C VAL A 383 29.21 17.38 -0.66
N LYS A 384 29.26 16.05 -0.74
CA LYS A 384 29.15 15.30 -1.98
C LYS A 384 27.79 14.61 -2.03
N VAL A 385 27.05 14.81 -3.11
CA VAL A 385 25.74 14.21 -3.38
C VAL A 385 25.87 13.28 -4.58
N GLU A 386 25.50 12.02 -4.44
CA GLU A 386 25.59 11.00 -5.49
C GLU A 386 24.24 10.31 -5.67
N TYR A 387 23.75 10.21 -6.92
CA TYR A 387 22.45 9.60 -7.18
C TYR A 387 22.33 9.01 -8.59
N PRO A 388 21.58 7.90 -8.74
CA PRO A 388 21.18 7.40 -10.05
C PRO A 388 20.11 8.30 -10.67
N VAL A 389 20.09 8.41 -12.01
CA VAL A 389 19.06 9.17 -12.73
C VAL A 389 17.82 8.30 -12.94
N VAL A 390 17.02 8.13 -11.88
CA VAL A 390 15.78 7.31 -11.82
C VAL A 390 14.66 8.10 -11.10
N ALA A 391 13.43 7.59 -11.09
CA ALA A 391 12.24 8.32 -10.59
C ALA A 391 12.25 8.58 -9.06
N GLU A 392 12.75 7.64 -8.27
CA GLU A 392 12.89 7.76 -6.81
C GLU A 392 14.33 7.43 -6.39
N PRO A 393 15.28 8.34 -6.65
CA PRO A 393 16.66 8.09 -6.29
C PRO A 393 16.84 8.23 -4.78
N ILE A 394 17.54 7.27 -4.18
CA ILE A 394 18.13 7.45 -2.86
C ILE A 394 19.43 8.24 -3.05
N TYR A 395 19.49 9.44 -2.48
CA TYR A 395 20.64 10.32 -2.59
C TYR A 395 21.67 9.96 -1.54
N LYS A 396 22.84 9.49 -1.99
CA LYS A 396 23.96 9.23 -1.09
C LYS A 396 24.69 10.53 -0.82
N ILE A 397 24.82 10.89 0.46
CA ILE A 397 25.45 12.13 0.89
C ILE A 397 26.69 11.84 1.72
N SER A 398 27.79 12.47 1.37
CA SER A 398 29.03 12.49 2.18
C SER A 398 29.35 13.92 2.59
N VAL A 399 29.38 14.19 3.88
CA VAL A 399 29.71 15.50 4.46
C VAL A 399 31.08 15.40 5.13
N ASN A 400 31.98 16.31 4.77
CA ASN A 400 33.26 16.50 5.44
C ASN A 400 33.37 17.94 5.92
N TYR A 401 33.68 18.11 7.20
CA TYR A 401 34.03 19.41 7.76
C TYR A 401 35.52 19.46 8.06
N THR A 402 36.24 20.45 7.52
CA THR A 402 37.71 20.56 7.61
C THR A 402 38.18 21.68 8.56
N GLY A 403 37.32 22.15 9.46
CA GLY A 403 37.68 23.13 10.49
C GLY A 403 38.54 22.54 11.62
N GLU A 404 38.68 23.28 12.74
CA GLU A 404 39.50 22.83 13.88
C GLU A 404 39.01 21.51 14.49
N SER A 405 37.69 21.31 14.52
CA SER A 405 37.02 20.08 14.95
C SER A 405 36.50 19.32 13.72
N SER A 406 37.42 18.77 12.92
CA SER A 406 37.07 18.07 11.68
C SER A 406 36.27 16.79 11.94
N PHE A 407 35.26 16.53 11.12
CA PHE A 407 34.44 15.33 11.20
C PHE A 407 33.98 14.87 9.81
N SER A 408 33.48 13.64 9.74
CA SER A 408 32.95 13.01 8.53
C SER A 408 31.62 12.34 8.84
N TRP A 409 30.61 12.62 8.02
CA TRP A 409 29.30 11.98 8.08
C TRP A 409 28.92 11.44 6.70
N ILE A 410 28.37 10.23 6.67
CA ILE A 410 27.85 9.59 5.46
C ILE A 410 26.45 9.08 5.78
N GLY A 411 25.51 9.39 4.91
CA GLY A 411 24.15 8.94 5.02
C GLY A 411 23.44 8.94 3.67
N SER A 412 22.17 8.59 3.71
CA SER A 412 21.29 8.60 2.56
C SER A 412 20.03 9.39 2.87
N ILE A 413 19.57 10.18 1.91
CA ILE A 413 18.31 10.94 1.97
C ILE A 413 17.44 10.50 0.79
N ASP A 414 16.17 10.15 1.04
CA ASP A 414 15.23 9.81 -0.02
C ASP A 414 14.46 11.04 -0.55
N THR A 415 13.55 10.82 -1.50
CA THR A 415 12.72 11.89 -2.08
C THR A 415 11.69 12.47 -1.11
N GLN A 416 11.49 11.85 0.06
CA GLN A 416 10.60 12.30 1.13
C GLN A 416 11.37 13.00 2.27
N GLY A 417 12.70 13.10 2.17
CA GLY A 417 13.57 13.71 3.18
C GLY A 417 13.91 12.77 4.34
N GLU A 418 13.55 11.50 4.29
CA GLU A 418 13.93 10.52 5.30
C GLU A 418 15.45 10.33 5.26
N THR A 419 16.11 10.63 6.38
CA THR A 419 17.57 10.63 6.48
C THR A 419 18.06 9.46 7.32
N THR A 420 18.89 8.60 6.72
CA THR A 420 19.57 7.50 7.40
C THR A 420 21.06 7.79 7.50
N THR A 421 21.66 7.47 8.66
CA THR A 421 23.12 7.60 8.85
C THR A 421 23.78 6.24 8.63
N GLU A 422 24.72 6.18 7.69
CA GLU A 422 25.55 4.99 7.44
C GLU A 422 26.83 5.03 8.28
N PHE A 423 27.43 6.21 8.42
CA PHE A 423 28.69 6.39 9.14
C PHE A 423 28.81 7.81 9.70
N THR A 424 29.36 7.94 10.90
CA THR A 424 29.79 9.22 11.46
C THR A 424 30.85 8.99 12.53
N ASP A 425 31.76 9.94 12.69
CA ASP A 425 32.71 10.02 13.81
C ASP A 425 32.23 10.95 14.94
N LEU A 426 31.01 11.50 14.82
CA LEU A 426 30.36 12.32 15.84
C LEU A 426 29.58 11.50 16.87
N GLU A 427 29.50 12.01 18.11
CA GLU A 427 28.69 11.44 19.18
C GLU A 427 27.21 11.84 19.01
N ALA A 428 26.28 10.90 19.13
CA ALA A 428 24.84 11.17 19.03
C ALA A 428 24.31 11.91 20.28
N LYS A 429 23.36 12.83 20.11
CA LYS A 429 22.62 13.42 21.23
C LYS A 429 21.63 12.42 21.81
N GLU A 430 21.54 12.28 23.13
CA GLU A 430 20.52 11.43 23.77
C GLU A 430 19.12 12.06 23.63
N GLN A 431 18.14 11.31 23.10
CA GLN A 431 16.72 11.71 23.07
C GLN A 431 16.00 11.23 24.34
N LEU A 432 15.48 12.16 25.16
CA LEU A 432 14.62 11.86 26.33
C LEU A 432 13.14 11.77 25.91
N LEU A 433 12.44 10.72 26.34
CA LEU A 433 10.99 10.55 26.13
C LEU A 433 10.20 11.37 27.16
N LEU A 434 9.19 12.10 26.71
CA LEU A 434 8.29 12.86 27.58
C LEU A 434 7.39 11.89 28.35
N LEU A 435 7.38 11.95 29.68
CA LEU A 435 6.57 11.07 30.53
C LEU A 435 5.16 11.64 30.77
N PRO A 436 4.15 10.80 31.12
CA PRO A 436 2.78 11.26 31.37
C PRO A 436 2.66 12.39 32.40
N GLY A 437 3.43 12.34 33.49
CA GLY A 437 3.43 13.40 34.51
C GLY A 437 4.04 14.71 34.02
N GLU A 438 5.00 14.66 33.09
CA GLU A 438 5.60 15.86 32.48
C GLU A 438 4.62 16.49 31.48
N ALA A 439 3.87 15.67 30.74
CA ALA A 439 2.80 16.13 29.87
C ALA A 439 1.67 16.85 30.63
N VAL A 440 1.31 16.38 31.83
CA VAL A 440 0.36 17.09 32.72
C VAL A 440 0.87 18.48 33.09
N GLU A 441 2.15 18.60 33.46
CA GLU A 441 2.72 19.91 33.81
C GLU A 441 2.77 20.88 32.62
N ILE A 442 3.04 20.37 31.42
CA ILE A 442 3.00 21.16 30.18
C ILE A 442 1.57 21.65 29.91
N ALA A 443 0.58 20.76 29.93
CA ALA A 443 -0.82 21.10 29.68
C ALA A 443 -1.37 22.12 30.70
N VAL A 444 -1.10 21.92 32.00
CA VAL A 444 -1.52 22.85 33.05
C VAL A 444 -0.84 24.21 32.85
N THR A 445 0.45 24.23 32.50
CA THR A 445 1.16 25.50 32.24
C THR A 445 0.60 26.22 31.01
N TYR A 446 0.24 25.49 29.96
CA TYR A 446 -0.43 26.04 28.78
C TYR A 446 -1.76 26.69 29.17
N VAL A 447 -2.60 25.99 29.93
CA VAL A 447 -3.90 26.51 30.37
C VAL A 447 -3.76 27.78 31.22
N PHE A 448 -2.87 27.81 32.21
CA PHE A 448 -2.64 29.00 33.03
C PHE A 448 -2.08 30.20 32.24
N SER A 449 -1.40 29.94 31.11
CA SER A 449 -0.82 30.99 30.27
C SER A 449 -1.81 31.57 29.24
N ASN A 450 -2.86 30.81 28.88
CA ASN A 450 -3.76 31.16 27.79
C ASN A 450 -5.19 31.53 28.24
N TYR A 451 -5.62 31.18 29.47
CA TYR A 451 -6.96 31.51 29.97
C TYR A 451 -6.92 32.49 31.16
N GLU A 452 -7.37 33.73 30.93
CA GLU A 452 -7.39 34.80 31.95
C GLU A 452 -8.30 34.48 33.15
N GLU A 453 -9.30 33.61 32.99
CA GLU A 453 -10.24 33.20 34.05
C GLU A 453 -9.56 32.46 35.20
N LEU A 454 -8.37 31.92 34.95
CA LEU A 454 -7.54 31.22 35.93
C LEU A 454 -6.46 32.13 36.56
N SER A 455 -6.40 33.41 36.20
CA SER A 455 -5.37 34.35 36.67
C SER A 455 -5.36 34.56 38.19
N ASP A 456 -6.51 34.41 38.85
CA ASP A 456 -6.67 34.51 40.31
C ASP A 456 -6.66 33.13 41.02
N VAL A 457 -6.48 32.03 40.27
CA VAL A 457 -6.41 30.67 40.81
C VAL A 457 -4.95 30.28 41.05
N GLU A 458 -4.64 29.62 42.18
CA GLU A 458 -3.29 29.10 42.41
C GLU A 458 -3.07 27.78 41.67
N LYS A 459 -1.97 27.69 40.91
CA LYS A 459 -1.56 26.43 40.25
C LYS A 459 -1.22 25.38 41.33
N PRO A 460 -1.75 24.14 41.21
CA PRO A 460 -1.37 23.04 42.08
C PRO A 460 0.14 22.79 42.10
N SER A 461 0.69 22.54 43.29
CA SER A 461 2.12 22.21 43.46
C SER A 461 2.39 20.72 43.59
N ARG A 462 1.34 19.90 43.74
CA ARG A 462 1.45 18.44 43.83
C ARG A 462 0.15 17.77 43.42
N TRP A 463 0.27 16.71 42.64
CA TRP A 463 -0.86 15.89 42.20
C TRP A 463 -0.96 14.58 42.98
N ILE A 464 -2.17 14.11 43.21
CA ILE A 464 -2.47 12.75 43.63
C ILE A 464 -2.81 11.95 42.38
N GLU A 465 -1.99 10.95 42.08
CA GLU A 465 -2.16 10.08 40.91
C GLU A 465 -3.02 8.86 41.26
N GLU A 466 -4.07 8.64 40.49
CA GLU A 466 -4.91 7.45 40.54
C GLU A 466 -5.01 6.83 39.14
N GLY A 467 -4.43 5.64 38.97
CA GLY A 467 -4.56 4.85 37.74
C GLY A 467 -5.95 4.25 37.62
N VAL A 468 -6.72 4.66 36.60
CA VAL A 468 -8.14 4.29 36.43
C VAL A 468 -8.42 3.61 35.09
N THR A 469 -7.45 2.86 34.58
CA THR A 469 -7.58 2.16 33.29
C THR A 469 -8.78 1.20 33.34
N PRO A 470 -9.82 1.40 32.51
CA PRO A 470 -11.00 0.52 32.50
C PRO A 470 -10.61 -0.91 32.11
N GLU A 471 -11.15 -1.93 32.79
CA GLU A 471 -10.81 -3.35 32.55
C GLU A 471 -11.12 -3.81 31.11
N GLU A 472 -11.94 -3.06 30.36
CA GLU A 472 -12.39 -3.38 28.99
C GLU A 472 -11.48 -2.77 27.90
N LEU A 473 -10.53 -1.89 28.24
CA LEU A 473 -9.66 -1.21 27.27
C LEU A 473 -8.29 -1.88 27.19
N LEU A 474 -8.10 -2.75 26.18
CA LEU A 474 -6.78 -3.28 25.82
C LEU A 474 -6.04 -2.25 24.94
N GLY A 475 -4.80 -1.91 25.31
CA GLY A 475 -3.92 -1.05 24.49
C GLY A 475 -4.00 0.45 24.77
N ALA A 476 -4.74 0.88 25.80
CA ALA A 476 -4.77 2.27 26.25
C ALA A 476 -4.53 2.36 27.77
N GLN A 477 -3.93 3.45 28.23
CA GLN A 477 -3.84 3.80 29.65
C GLN A 477 -4.60 5.08 29.92
N LYS A 478 -5.23 5.11 31.10
CA LYS A 478 -5.93 6.28 31.62
C LYS A 478 -5.53 6.50 33.08
N THR A 479 -5.06 7.70 33.37
CA THR A 479 -4.61 8.13 34.70
C THR A 479 -5.27 9.45 35.06
N VAL A 480 -5.72 9.58 36.31
CA VAL A 480 -6.30 10.81 36.84
C VAL A 480 -5.35 11.40 37.86
N PHE A 481 -5.03 12.67 37.70
CA PHE A 481 -4.27 13.49 38.63
C PHE A 481 -5.24 14.46 39.29
N SER A 482 -5.35 14.43 40.62
CA SER A 482 -6.23 15.33 41.37
C SER A 482 -5.46 16.19 42.38
N SER A 483 -5.88 17.44 42.55
CA SER A 483 -5.37 18.35 43.58
C SER A 483 -6.41 19.40 43.94
N ASP A 484 -6.86 19.42 45.20
CA ASP A 484 -7.92 20.31 45.68
C ASP A 484 -9.18 20.23 44.81
N GLU A 485 -9.52 21.30 44.07
CA GLU A 485 -10.67 21.35 43.14
C GLU A 485 -10.27 21.04 41.68
N TRP A 486 -9.02 20.68 41.43
CA TRP A 486 -8.52 20.31 40.10
C TRP A 486 -8.59 18.81 39.86
N THR A 487 -9.03 18.45 38.66
CA THR A 487 -8.92 17.10 38.12
C THR A 487 -8.30 17.17 36.72
N VAL A 488 -7.22 16.43 36.51
CA VAL A 488 -6.56 16.29 35.21
C VAL A 488 -6.56 14.83 34.81
N THR A 489 -7.24 14.50 33.73
CA THR A 489 -7.31 13.15 33.20
C THR A 489 -6.38 13.07 32.00
N ILE A 490 -5.40 12.17 32.04
CA ILE A 490 -4.55 11.86 30.90
C ILE A 490 -4.91 10.49 30.34
N SER A 491 -4.98 10.38 29.02
CA SER A 491 -5.20 9.13 28.31
C SER A 491 -4.28 9.01 27.11
N TYR A 492 -3.79 7.80 26.86
CA TYR A 492 -2.83 7.53 25.78
C TYR A 492 -2.80 6.05 25.38
N SER A 493 -2.48 5.79 24.12
CA SER A 493 -2.24 4.43 23.62
C SER A 493 -0.91 3.88 24.15
N VAL A 494 -0.84 2.57 24.41
CA VAL A 494 0.39 1.90 24.84
C VAL A 494 1.25 1.58 23.61
N VAL A 495 1.86 2.63 23.04
CA VAL A 495 2.75 2.59 21.87
C VAL A 495 4.06 3.31 22.17
N TRP A 496 5.10 3.07 21.36
CA TRP A 496 6.37 3.80 21.49
C TRP A 496 6.16 5.25 21.01
N LYS A 497 6.42 6.24 21.90
CA LYS A 497 6.16 7.68 21.69
C LYS A 497 4.67 8.06 21.57
N PRO A 498 3.85 7.85 22.62
CA PRO A 498 2.45 8.21 22.56
C PRO A 498 2.25 9.73 22.65
N ASN A 499 1.25 10.23 21.94
CA ASN A 499 0.66 11.54 22.24
C ASN A 499 -0.28 11.40 23.44
N TYR A 500 -0.34 12.44 24.27
CA TYR A 500 -1.12 12.45 25.49
C TYR A 500 -2.36 13.30 25.33
N ILE A 501 -3.54 12.68 25.41
CA ILE A 501 -4.80 13.41 25.48
C ILE A 501 -5.01 13.82 26.94
N VAL A 502 -5.12 15.12 27.20
CA VAL A 502 -5.24 15.70 28.53
C VAL A 502 -6.56 16.47 28.62
N GLU A 503 -7.39 16.08 29.60
CA GLU A 503 -8.60 16.78 29.99
C GLU A 503 -8.36 17.43 31.35
N ILE A 504 -8.62 18.73 31.50
CA ILE A 504 -8.43 19.49 32.74
C ILE A 504 -9.79 20.05 33.15
N SER A 505 -10.16 19.87 34.42
CA SER A 505 -11.33 20.53 35.01
C SER A 505 -11.02 21.15 36.37
N TYR A 506 -11.71 22.24 36.68
CA TYR A 506 -11.59 22.96 37.95
C TYR A 506 -12.97 23.35 38.51
N GLY A 507 -13.19 23.06 39.79
CA GLY A 507 -14.36 23.48 40.56
C GLY A 507 -15.39 22.37 40.84
N THR A 508 -16.09 22.48 41.98
CA THR A 508 -17.07 21.46 42.44
C THR A 508 -18.38 21.39 41.64
N GLU A 509 -18.69 22.43 40.86
CA GLU A 509 -19.77 22.47 39.86
C GLU A 509 -19.22 22.67 38.42
N THR A 510 -17.93 22.37 38.22
CA THR A 510 -17.19 22.58 36.96
C THR A 510 -17.23 24.04 36.48
N VAL A 511 -16.30 24.84 36.97
CA VAL A 511 -16.15 26.26 36.60
C VAL A 511 -15.29 26.45 35.35
N PHE A 512 -14.39 25.50 35.07
CA PHE A 512 -13.52 25.51 33.90
C PHE A 512 -13.29 24.08 33.40
N GLU A 513 -13.32 23.89 32.09
CA GLU A 513 -12.94 22.65 31.41
C GLU A 513 -12.01 22.96 30.24
N TRP A 514 -11.06 22.07 29.99
CA TRP A 514 -10.15 22.19 28.86
C TRP A 514 -9.77 20.81 28.36
N MET A 515 -9.62 20.66 27.06
CA MET A 515 -9.13 19.43 26.46
C MET A 515 -8.12 19.72 25.36
N GLY A 516 -6.98 19.04 25.41
CA GLY A 516 -5.93 19.16 24.41
C GLY A 516 -5.05 17.93 24.34
N THR A 517 -4.15 17.92 23.36
CA THR A 517 -3.15 16.89 23.14
C THR A 517 -1.77 17.45 23.39
N VAL A 518 -0.95 16.76 24.19
CA VAL A 518 0.47 17.06 24.38
C VAL A 518 1.30 16.06 23.59
N HIS A 519 2.13 16.56 22.69
CA HIS A 519 2.99 15.76 21.81
C HIS A 519 4.34 15.48 22.48
N GLN A 520 5.08 14.47 21.99
CA GLN A 520 6.38 14.08 22.55
C GLN A 520 7.47 15.15 22.42
N ASP A 521 7.29 16.13 21.53
CA ASP A 521 8.16 17.31 21.39
C ASP A 521 7.78 18.44 22.37
N GLY A 522 6.75 18.23 23.20
CA GLY A 522 6.26 19.18 24.21
C GLY A 522 5.27 20.21 23.67
N THR A 523 4.87 20.13 22.39
CA THR A 523 3.84 21.02 21.83
C THR A 523 2.45 20.64 22.33
N VAL A 524 1.54 21.62 22.38
CA VAL A 524 0.16 21.45 22.84
C VAL A 524 -0.81 21.84 21.72
N THR A 525 -1.68 20.91 21.34
CA THR A 525 -2.77 21.14 20.38
C THR A 525 -4.10 21.10 21.12
N GLU A 526 -4.83 22.20 21.10
CA GLU A 526 -6.12 22.31 21.78
C GLU A 526 -7.23 21.68 20.94
N VAL A 527 -8.06 20.83 21.56
CA VAL A 527 -9.14 20.09 20.87
C VAL A 527 -10.51 20.71 21.15
N SER A 528 -10.69 21.37 22.30
CA SER A 528 -11.86 22.23 22.57
C SER A 528 -11.51 23.31 23.61
N PRO A 529 -11.79 24.59 23.36
CA PRO A 529 -11.82 25.60 24.41
C PRO A 529 -13.06 25.41 25.31
N ALA A 530 -12.96 25.93 26.54
CA ALA A 530 -14.09 26.22 27.42
C ALA A 530 -15.08 27.22 26.79
#